data_AF-A0A972RC18-F1
#
_entry.id   AF-A0A972RC18-F1
#
_cell.length_a   1.000
_cell.length_b   1.000
_cell.length_c   1.000
_cell.angle_alpha   90.00
_cell.angle_beta   90.00
_cell.angle_gamma   90.00
#
_symmetry.space_group_name_H-M   'P 1'
#
loop_
_entity.id
_entity.type
_entity.pdbx_description
1 polymer ?
#
loop_
_entity_poly.entity_id
_entity_poly.type
_entity_poly.pdbx_seq_one_letter_code
_entity_poly.pdbx_strand_id
1 'polypeptide(L)'
;MSKTEQLQTIIQDQTRMLIEKNRRLADLEYRIREMIVTGSRKEDLARLQAELSQETIEGQSSLFHTLLETVPCGIVVFNTKRIVVTANPRALVLLDIVEDEILGKEIDLFLHPCMEKIEKALDPGETHRAGRVPFPKKSGGEIHLDLHITPILNHRRSPLGGIVLLYETPAGSPLPLHGEETPESNIVPYVP
;
A
#
# COMPACT_ATOMS: atom_id res chain seq x y z
N MET A 1 15.70 -0.96 -26.89
CA MET A 1 14.45 -1.39 -26.26
C MET A 1 13.76 -0.16 -25.68
N SER A 2 12.48 0.02 -26.00
CA SER A 2 11.67 1.10 -25.44
C SER A 2 11.37 0.83 -23.96
N LYS A 3 11.21 1.90 -23.17
CA LYS A 3 10.76 1.85 -21.76
C LYS A 3 9.46 1.03 -21.60
N THR A 4 8.59 1.07 -22.62
CA THR A 4 7.34 0.29 -22.67
C THR A 4 7.57 -1.20 -22.88
N GLU A 5 8.55 -1.60 -23.70
CA GLU A 5 8.89 -3.01 -23.94
C GLU A 5 9.50 -3.64 -22.69
N GLN A 6 10.37 -2.91 -21.98
CA GLN A 6 10.95 -3.35 -20.72
C GLN A 6 9.87 -3.58 -19.64
N LEU A 7 8.91 -2.66 -19.53
CA LEU A 7 7.81 -2.79 -18.57
C LEU A 7 6.89 -3.98 -18.92
N GLN A 8 6.60 -4.21 -20.21
CA GLN A 8 5.81 -5.36 -20.65
C GLN A 8 6.49 -6.70 -20.32
N THR A 9 7.80 -6.80 -20.51
CA THR A 9 8.55 -8.01 -20.14
C THR A 9 8.50 -8.26 -18.64
N ILE A 10 8.69 -7.24 -17.81
CA ILE A 10 8.60 -7.37 -16.35
C ILE A 10 7.20 -7.84 -15.94
N ILE A 11 6.14 -7.22 -16.47
CA ILE A 11 4.76 -7.61 -16.16
C ILE A 11 4.47 -9.05 -16.61
N GLN A 12 4.95 -9.47 -17.78
CA GLN A 12 4.78 -10.83 -18.27
C GLN A 12 5.51 -11.87 -17.40
N ASP A 13 6.75 -11.59 -17.02
CA ASP A 13 7.54 -12.46 -16.15
C ASP A 13 6.90 -12.60 -14.78
N GLN A 14 6.40 -11.49 -14.21
CA GLN A 14 5.69 -11.52 -12.93
C GLN A 14 4.35 -12.23 -13.02
N THR A 15 3.60 -12.04 -14.11
CA THR A 15 2.34 -12.77 -14.35
C THR A 15 2.61 -14.28 -14.41
N ARG A 16 3.67 -14.69 -15.10
CA ARG A 16 4.05 -16.09 -15.22
C ARG A 16 4.45 -16.69 -13.87
N MET A 17 5.24 -15.95 -13.09
CA MET A 17 5.64 -16.35 -11.74
C MET A 17 4.41 -16.49 -10.82
N LEU A 18 3.44 -15.56 -10.90
CA LEU A 18 2.23 -15.59 -10.09
C LEU A 18 1.36 -16.81 -10.41
N ILE A 19 1.21 -17.13 -11.71
CA ILE A 19 0.48 -18.32 -12.17
C ILE A 19 1.13 -19.60 -11.62
N GLU A 20 2.47 -19.68 -11.63
CA GLU A 20 3.18 -20.84 -11.12
C GLU A 20 3.01 -21.01 -9.61
N LYS A 21 3.13 -19.93 -8.82
CA LYS A 21 2.89 -19.96 -7.37
C LYS A 21 1.46 -20.37 -7.04
N ASN A 22 0.46 -19.81 -7.73
CA ASN A 22 -0.94 -20.18 -7.55
C ASN A 22 -1.20 -21.66 -7.86
N ARG A 23 -0.53 -22.21 -8.87
CA ARG A 23 -0.64 -23.64 -9.18
C ARG A 23 -0.05 -24.52 -8.08
N ARG A 24 1.07 -24.12 -7.48
CA ARG A 24 1.67 -24.84 -6.33
C ARG A 24 0.79 -24.77 -5.09
N LEU A 25 0.21 -23.61 -4.80
CA LEU A 25 -0.74 -23.44 -3.68
C LEU A 25 -1.93 -24.38 -3.84
N ALA A 26 -2.53 -24.45 -5.03
CA ALA A 26 -3.66 -25.34 -5.30
C ALA A 26 -3.29 -26.84 -5.12
N ASP A 27 -2.07 -27.25 -5.51
CA ASP A 27 -1.58 -28.62 -5.31
C ASP A 27 -1.41 -28.96 -3.83
N LEU A 28 -0.81 -28.05 -3.05
CA LEU A 28 -0.65 -28.20 -1.60
C LEU A 28 -2.00 -28.30 -0.88
N GLU A 29 -2.97 -27.45 -1.24
CA GLU A 29 -4.32 -27.50 -0.69
C GLU A 29 -5.01 -28.84 -0.99
N TYR A 30 -4.86 -29.35 -2.21
CA TYR A 30 -5.42 -30.65 -2.60
C TYR A 30 -4.81 -31.78 -1.77
N ARG A 31 -3.49 -31.83 -1.64
CA ARG A 31 -2.78 -32.87 -0.87
C ARG A 31 -3.15 -32.86 0.62
N ILE A 32 -3.30 -31.68 1.21
CA ILE A 32 -3.79 -31.54 2.59
C ILE A 32 -5.20 -32.12 2.73
N ARG A 33 -6.12 -31.79 1.81
CA ARG A 33 -7.49 -32.32 1.83
C ARG A 33 -7.51 -33.84 1.70
N GLU A 34 -6.75 -34.38 0.75
CA GLU A 34 -6.64 -35.83 0.55
C GLU A 34 -6.10 -36.55 1.79
N MET A 35 -5.08 -35.99 2.43
CA MET A 35 -4.48 -36.55 3.64
C MET A 35 -5.41 -36.55 4.85
N ILE A 36 -6.23 -35.50 5.00
CA ILE A 36 -7.28 -35.45 6.03
C ILE A 36 -8.32 -36.56 5.79
N VAL A 37 -8.74 -36.75 4.53
CA VAL A 37 -9.75 -37.76 4.15
C VAL A 37 -9.22 -39.19 4.33
N THR A 38 -7.95 -39.43 4.02
CA THR A 38 -7.31 -40.76 4.10
C THR A 38 -6.84 -41.14 5.51
N GLY A 39 -6.94 -40.23 6.50
CA GLY A 39 -6.50 -40.51 7.87
C GLY A 39 -4.98 -40.63 8.01
N SER A 40 -4.24 -39.82 7.25
CA SER A 40 -2.77 -39.82 7.24
C SER A 40 -2.16 -39.35 8.57
N ARG A 41 -0.87 -39.65 8.80
CA ARG A 41 -0.16 -39.27 10.04
C ARG A 41 -0.20 -37.77 10.29
N LYS A 42 -0.42 -37.38 11.55
CA LYS A 42 -0.47 -35.99 12.01
C LYS A 42 0.79 -35.19 11.65
N GLU A 43 1.95 -35.84 11.61
CA GLU A 43 3.24 -35.23 11.28
C GLU A 43 3.34 -34.78 9.82
N ASP A 44 2.89 -35.62 8.89
CA ASP A 44 2.91 -35.28 7.46
C ASP A 44 1.91 -34.14 7.15
N LEU A 45 0.76 -34.14 7.83
CA LEU A 45 -0.23 -33.05 7.73
C LEU A 45 0.35 -31.73 8.24
N ALA A 46 1.04 -31.75 9.38
CA ALA A 46 1.70 -30.57 9.93
C ALA A 46 2.80 -30.03 9.00
N ARG A 47 3.56 -30.91 8.35
CA ARG A 47 4.58 -30.50 7.37
C ARG A 47 3.96 -29.78 6.17
N LEU A 48 2.91 -30.34 5.58
CA LEU A 48 2.23 -29.70 4.44
C LEU A 48 1.54 -28.39 4.83
N GLN A 49 0.97 -28.31 6.04
CA GLN A 49 0.41 -27.06 6.54
C GLN A 49 1.47 -25.96 6.71
N ALA A 50 2.65 -26.32 7.22
CA ALA A 50 3.76 -25.37 7.33
C ALA A 50 4.24 -24.89 5.95
N GLU A 51 4.37 -25.81 4.99
CA GLU A 51 4.78 -25.51 3.61
C GLU A 51 3.75 -24.60 2.90
N LEU A 52 2.45 -24.89 3.05
CA LEU A 52 1.38 -24.05 2.52
C LEU A 52 1.38 -22.65 3.15
N SER A 53 1.56 -22.56 4.48
CA SER A 53 1.63 -21.27 5.17
C SER A 53 2.81 -20.45 4.69
N GLN A 54 3.96 -21.07 4.50
CA GLN A 54 5.16 -20.39 4.03
C GLN A 54 4.99 -19.89 2.59
N GLU A 55 4.55 -20.74 1.66
CA GLU A 55 4.28 -20.36 0.26
C GLU A 55 3.21 -19.26 0.17
N THR A 56 2.20 -19.29 1.03
CA THR A 56 1.18 -18.24 1.08
C THR A 56 1.77 -16.91 1.53
N ILE A 57 2.56 -16.91 2.60
CA ILE A 57 3.21 -15.69 3.13
C ILE A 57 4.20 -15.13 2.09
N GLU A 58 5.04 -15.97 1.50
CA GLU A 58 6.01 -15.56 0.49
C GLU A 58 5.33 -15.06 -0.79
N GLY A 59 4.24 -15.70 -1.21
CA GLY A 59 3.41 -15.25 -2.32
C GLY A 59 2.79 -13.87 -2.07
N GLN A 60 2.16 -13.68 -0.90
CA GLN A 60 1.57 -12.41 -0.50
C GLN A 60 2.62 -11.30 -0.38
N SER A 61 3.77 -11.59 0.25
CA SER A 61 4.87 -10.63 0.41
C SER A 61 5.45 -10.19 -0.94
N SER A 62 5.65 -11.14 -1.85
CA SER A 62 6.18 -10.86 -3.20
C SER A 62 5.21 -10.02 -4.04
N LEU A 63 3.91 -10.32 -3.98
CA LEU A 63 2.88 -9.55 -4.66
C LEU A 63 2.77 -8.15 -4.07
N PHE A 64 2.75 -8.03 -2.74
CA PHE A 64 2.69 -6.74 -2.06
C PHE A 64 3.89 -5.85 -2.43
N HIS A 65 5.10 -6.39 -2.37
CA HIS A 65 6.31 -5.66 -2.74
C HIS A 65 6.26 -5.19 -4.20
N THR A 66 5.87 -6.08 -5.11
CA THR A 66 5.68 -5.76 -6.53
C THR A 66 4.68 -4.64 -6.75
N LEU A 67 3.52 -4.70 -6.09
CA LEU A 67 2.49 -3.66 -6.21
C LEU A 67 3.01 -2.32 -5.68
N LEU A 68 3.71 -2.31 -4.55
CA LEU A 68 4.30 -1.08 -4.02
C LEU A 68 5.34 -0.47 -4.97
N GLU A 69 6.16 -1.29 -5.64
CA GLU A 69 7.20 -0.80 -6.55
C GLU A 69 6.66 -0.33 -7.91
N THR A 70 5.58 -0.95 -8.41
CA THR A 70 5.07 -0.70 -9.77
C THR A 70 4.03 0.42 -9.84
N VAL A 71 3.40 0.77 -8.71
CA VAL A 71 2.35 1.79 -8.68
C VAL A 71 2.92 3.20 -8.91
N PRO A 72 2.34 4.00 -9.82
CA PRO A 72 2.85 5.34 -10.16
C PRO A 72 2.54 6.43 -9.10
N CYS A 73 1.98 6.06 -7.95
CA CYS A 73 1.78 6.96 -6.81
C CYS A 73 2.74 6.62 -5.65
N GLY A 74 3.06 7.63 -4.86
CA GLY A 74 3.79 7.43 -3.61
C GLY A 74 2.87 6.80 -2.58
N ILE A 75 3.36 5.80 -1.85
CA ILE A 75 2.65 5.12 -0.80
C ILE A 75 3.49 5.21 0.48
N VAL A 76 2.87 5.69 1.56
CA VAL A 76 3.46 5.68 2.91
C VAL A 76 2.49 4.99 3.85
N VAL A 77 2.96 4.01 4.61
CA VAL A 77 2.15 3.30 5.61
C VAL A 77 2.67 3.64 7.00
N PHE A 78 1.77 3.96 7.91
CA PHE A 78 2.09 4.29 9.30
C PHE A 78 1.21 3.51 10.27
N ASN A 79 1.69 3.29 11.49
CA ASN A 79 0.94 2.59 12.53
C ASN A 79 0.05 3.54 13.36
N THR A 80 -0.68 3.02 14.36
CA THR A 80 -1.53 3.82 15.25
C THR A 80 -0.81 4.91 16.04
N LYS A 81 0.52 4.80 16.20
CA LYS A 81 1.38 5.83 16.82
C LYS A 81 1.92 6.84 15.80
N ARG A 82 1.39 6.84 14.56
CA ARG A 82 1.85 7.70 13.45
C ARG A 82 3.30 7.45 13.04
N ILE A 83 3.88 6.32 13.43
CA ILE A 83 5.24 5.94 13.04
C ILE A 83 5.19 5.26 11.68
N VAL A 84 5.99 5.75 10.74
CA VAL A 84 6.12 5.17 9.40
C VAL A 84 6.70 3.76 9.50
N VAL A 85 5.96 2.81 8.96
CA VAL A 85 6.31 1.38 8.88
C VAL A 85 6.99 1.07 7.56
N THR A 86 6.51 1.67 6.45
CA THR A 86 7.12 1.51 5.13
C THR A 86 6.74 2.67 4.21
N ALA A 87 7.58 2.94 3.22
CA ALA A 87 7.30 3.86 2.12
C ALA A 87 7.80 3.24 0.82
N ASN A 88 7.01 3.31 -0.26
CA ASN A 88 7.46 2.81 -1.55
C ASN A 88 8.49 3.77 -2.20
N PRO A 89 9.31 3.30 -3.16
CA PRO A 89 10.31 4.15 -3.81
C PRO A 89 9.73 5.42 -4.43
N ARG A 90 8.50 5.38 -4.95
CA ARG A 90 7.83 6.56 -5.52
C ARG A 90 7.57 7.63 -4.46
N ALA A 91 7.20 7.27 -3.23
CA ALA A 91 7.01 8.23 -2.14
C ALA A 91 8.32 8.92 -1.79
N LEU A 92 9.43 8.17 -1.71
CA LEU A 92 10.76 8.71 -1.42
C LEU A 92 11.17 9.76 -2.47
N VAL A 93 10.93 9.47 -3.75
CA VAL A 93 11.19 10.41 -4.86
C VAL A 93 10.29 11.65 -4.81
N LEU A 94 9.01 11.50 -4.46
CA LEU A 94 8.07 12.62 -4.39
C LEU A 94 8.37 13.55 -3.21
N LEU A 95 8.72 12.97 -2.06
CA LEU A 95 9.08 13.70 -0.84
C LEU A 95 10.54 14.16 -0.81
N ASP A 96 11.35 13.71 -1.77
CA ASP A 96 12.77 14.07 -1.91
C ASP A 96 13.61 13.73 -0.66
N ILE A 97 13.45 12.50 -0.20
CA ILE A 97 14.08 11.93 0.99
C ILE A 97 14.56 10.51 0.71
N VAL A 98 15.44 10.00 1.57
CA VAL A 98 15.88 8.59 1.53
C VAL A 98 15.14 7.75 2.56
N GLU A 99 15.10 6.43 2.36
CA GLU A 99 14.34 5.49 3.18
C GLU A 99 14.72 5.57 4.67
N ASP A 100 16.02 5.62 4.97
CA ASP A 100 16.55 5.71 6.34
C ASP A 100 16.11 6.99 7.08
N GLU A 101 15.70 8.03 6.36
CA GLU A 101 15.24 9.28 6.96
C GLU A 101 13.78 9.20 7.40
N ILE A 102 12.95 8.37 6.76
CA ILE A 102 11.51 8.30 7.01
C ILE A 102 11.10 7.11 7.88
N LEU A 103 11.77 5.95 7.74
CA LEU A 103 11.38 4.76 8.48
C LEU A 103 11.54 4.94 10.00
N GLY A 104 10.53 4.52 10.76
CA GLY A 104 10.53 4.63 12.21
C GLY A 104 10.36 6.05 12.74
N LYS A 105 10.11 7.04 11.87
CA LYS A 105 9.81 8.42 12.24
C LYS A 105 8.31 8.69 12.23
N GLU A 106 7.91 9.75 12.91
CA GLU A 106 6.53 10.24 12.86
C GLU A 106 6.23 10.81 11.46
N ILE A 107 5.13 10.37 10.85
CA ILE A 107 4.72 10.80 9.51
C ILE A 107 4.45 12.31 9.43
N ASP A 108 4.06 12.91 10.55
CA ASP A 108 3.75 14.33 10.71
C ASP A 108 4.95 15.23 10.38
N LEU A 109 6.18 14.72 10.55
CA LEU A 109 7.41 15.43 10.19
C LEU A 109 7.57 15.62 8.68
N PHE A 110 6.97 14.75 7.88
CA PHE A 110 7.08 14.77 6.41
C PHE A 110 5.85 15.36 5.74
N LEU A 111 4.69 15.32 6.42
CA LEU A 111 3.39 15.75 5.89
C LEU A 111 2.81 16.94 6.66
N HIS A 112 3.66 17.82 7.17
CA HIS A 112 3.30 18.92 8.09
C HIS A 112 2.05 19.75 7.70
N PRO A 113 1.77 20.10 6.43
CA PRO A 113 0.54 20.83 6.08
C PRO A 113 -0.75 20.01 6.23
N CYS A 114 -0.66 18.69 6.41
CA CYS A 114 -1.78 17.74 6.40
C CYS A 114 -2.06 17.07 7.76
N MET A 115 -1.37 17.48 8.84
CA MET A 115 -1.44 16.83 10.15
C MET A 115 -2.86 16.66 10.69
N GLU A 116 -3.70 17.70 10.59
CA GLU A 116 -5.10 17.67 11.06
C GLU A 116 -5.93 16.58 10.34
N LYS A 117 -5.62 16.31 9.07
CA LYS A 117 -6.32 15.28 8.28
C LYS A 117 -5.81 13.88 8.58
N ILE A 118 -4.54 13.73 8.93
CA ILE A 118 -3.95 12.46 9.39
C ILE A 118 -4.56 12.06 10.73
N GLU A 119 -4.74 13.03 11.63
CA GLU A 119 -5.37 12.81 12.94
C GLU A 119 -6.82 12.32 12.79
N LYS A 120 -7.61 13.00 11.96
CA LYS A 120 -9.01 12.59 11.68
C LYS A 120 -9.11 11.25 10.97
N ALA A 121 -8.17 10.93 10.08
CA ALA A 121 -8.20 9.66 9.34
C ALA A 121 -7.97 8.41 10.21
N LEU A 122 -7.47 8.55 11.44
CA LEU A 122 -7.38 7.44 12.38
C LEU A 122 -8.71 7.16 13.10
N ASP A 123 -9.71 8.05 12.97
CA ASP A 123 -11.08 7.74 13.39
C ASP A 123 -11.69 6.70 12.43
N PRO A 124 -12.32 5.63 12.97
CA PRO A 124 -12.65 4.47 12.17
C PRO A 124 -13.75 4.76 11.13
N GLY A 125 -13.34 4.80 9.86
CA GLY A 125 -14.24 4.68 8.71
C GLY A 125 -14.13 5.74 7.63
N GLU A 126 -13.29 6.76 7.80
CA GLU A 126 -13.25 7.90 6.88
C GLU A 126 -11.92 7.99 6.12
N THR A 127 -12.01 8.03 4.79
CA THR A 127 -10.87 8.43 3.94
C THR A 127 -10.87 9.94 3.80
N HIS A 128 -9.75 10.57 4.15
CA HIS A 128 -9.60 12.02 4.05
C HIS A 128 -8.71 12.39 2.87
N ARG A 129 -9.19 13.34 2.07
CA ARG A 129 -8.40 13.94 1.00
C ARG A 129 -7.78 15.26 1.47
N ALA A 130 -6.45 15.35 1.42
CA ALA A 130 -5.75 16.58 1.77
C ALA A 130 -5.91 17.67 0.70
N GLY A 131 -6.27 17.28 -0.51
CA GLY A 131 -6.30 18.19 -1.66
C GLY A 131 -4.88 18.52 -2.10
N ARG A 132 -4.76 19.52 -2.97
CA ARG A 132 -3.49 19.93 -3.54
C ARG A 132 -2.69 20.74 -2.52
N VAL A 133 -1.54 20.22 -2.12
CA VAL A 133 -0.67 20.83 -1.13
C VAL A 133 0.72 21.06 -1.74
N PRO A 134 1.27 22.28 -1.65
CA PRO A 134 2.65 22.55 -2.04
C PRO A 134 3.61 21.94 -1.00
N PHE A 135 4.56 21.16 -1.48
CA PHE A 135 5.61 20.54 -0.67
C PHE A 135 6.98 21.05 -1.11
N PRO A 136 7.77 21.64 -0.19
CA PRO A 136 9.15 22.01 -0.49
C PRO A 136 10.01 20.75 -0.60
N LYS A 137 10.78 20.64 -1.67
CA LYS A 137 11.77 19.57 -1.82
C LYS A 137 13.05 19.93 -1.06
N LYS A 138 13.72 18.93 -0.49
CA LYS A 138 14.98 19.11 0.25
C LYS A 138 16.13 19.58 -0.64
N SER A 139 16.16 19.12 -1.89
CA SER A 139 17.08 19.54 -2.96
C SER A 139 16.78 20.93 -3.52
N GLY A 140 15.69 21.56 -3.08
CA GLY A 140 15.20 22.85 -3.57
C GLY A 140 14.08 22.72 -4.59
N GLY A 141 13.22 23.74 -4.65
CA GLY A 141 12.01 23.75 -5.48
C GLY A 141 10.76 23.24 -4.74
N GLU A 142 9.64 23.20 -5.45
CA GLU A 142 8.33 22.87 -4.89
C GLU A 142 7.62 21.84 -5.78
N ILE A 143 6.97 20.86 -5.15
CA ILE A 143 6.11 19.87 -5.81
C ILE A 143 4.70 20.00 -5.25
N HIS A 144 3.70 19.92 -6.13
CA HIS A 144 2.30 19.90 -5.69
C HIS A 144 1.82 18.46 -5.59
N LEU A 145 1.44 18.05 -4.39
CA LEU A 145 0.94 16.71 -4.11
C LEU A 145 -0.55 16.74 -3.81
N ASP A 146 -1.31 15.78 -4.36
CA ASP A 146 -2.64 15.43 -3.88
C ASP A 146 -2.51 14.20 -2.97
N LEU A 147 -3.00 14.32 -1.73
CA LEU A 147 -2.82 13.31 -0.69
C LEU A 147 -4.15 12.67 -0.32
N HIS A 148 -4.18 11.35 -0.26
CA HIS A 148 -5.34 10.58 0.17
C HIS A 148 -4.91 9.73 1.36
N ILE A 149 -5.61 9.87 2.48
CA ILE A 149 -5.28 9.22 3.74
C ILE A 149 -6.42 8.28 4.09
N THR A 150 -6.14 6.99 4.18
CA THR A 150 -7.14 5.95 4.47
C THR A 150 -6.70 5.13 5.68
N PRO A 151 -7.58 4.89 6.67
CA PRO A 151 -7.25 4.02 7.79
C PRO A 151 -7.10 2.56 7.34
N ILE A 152 -6.09 1.89 7.89
CA ILE A 152 -5.96 0.44 7.80
C ILE A 152 -6.67 -0.14 9.00
N LEU A 153 -7.76 -0.88 8.78
CA LEU A 153 -8.59 -1.44 9.83
C LEU A 153 -8.33 -2.95 9.99
N ASN A 154 -8.40 -3.45 11.23
CA ASN A 154 -8.46 -4.88 11.49
C ASN A 154 -9.87 -5.45 11.22
N HIS A 155 -10.03 -6.77 11.32
CA HIS A 155 -11.32 -7.49 11.18
C HIS A 155 -12.46 -7.01 12.12
N ARG A 156 -12.13 -6.27 13.19
CA ARG A 156 -13.07 -5.72 14.18
C ARG A 156 -13.30 -4.22 13.96
N ARG A 157 -12.90 -3.68 12.79
CA ARG A 157 -12.95 -2.27 12.43
C ARG A 157 -12.17 -1.35 13.37
N SER A 158 -11.19 -1.87 14.11
CA SER A 158 -10.28 -1.04 14.89
C SER A 158 -9.08 -0.62 14.02
N PRO A 159 -8.62 0.63 14.10
CA PRO A 159 -7.48 1.09 13.32
C PRO A 159 -6.19 0.38 13.74
N LEU A 160 -5.45 -0.12 12.76
CA LEU A 160 -4.06 -0.60 12.87
C LEU A 160 -3.05 0.48 12.47
N GLY A 161 -3.53 1.55 11.82
CA GLY A 161 -2.72 2.63 11.27
C GLY A 161 -3.41 3.26 10.07
N GLY A 162 -2.63 3.78 9.13
CA GLY A 162 -3.14 4.37 7.90
C GLY A 162 -2.18 4.23 6.72
N ILE A 163 -2.73 4.40 5.53
CA ILE A 163 -2.01 4.51 4.27
C ILE A 163 -2.19 5.94 3.74
N VAL A 164 -1.10 6.55 3.28
CA VAL A 164 -1.11 7.82 2.55
C VAL A 164 -0.70 7.55 1.12
N LEU A 165 -1.57 7.93 0.19
CA LEU A 165 -1.28 7.94 -1.24
C LEU A 165 -0.90 9.37 -1.66
N LEU A 166 0.19 9.50 -2.42
CA LEU A 166 0.77 10.75 -2.89
C LEU A 166 0.73 10.78 -4.42
N TYR A 167 0.01 11.75 -4.97
CA TYR A 167 -0.04 11.96 -6.42
C TYR A 167 0.61 13.28 -6.77
N GLU A 168 1.57 13.26 -7.69
CA GLU A 168 2.11 14.47 -8.28
C GLU A 168 1.07 15.12 -9.19
N THR A 169 0.87 16.43 -9.04
CA THR A 169 -0.08 17.19 -9.85
C THR A 169 0.66 18.29 -10.64
N PRO A 170 0.51 18.38 -11.97
CA PRO A 170 1.19 19.39 -12.77
C PRO A 170 0.76 20.80 -12.35
N ALA A 171 1.71 21.73 -12.25
CA ALA A 171 1.43 23.15 -12.05
C ALA A 171 0.43 23.64 -13.12
N GLY A 172 -0.76 24.06 -12.70
CA GLY A 172 -1.81 24.56 -13.61
C GLY A 172 -2.84 23.56 -14.17
N SER A 173 -2.80 22.26 -13.84
CA SER A 173 -3.92 21.37 -14.21
C SER A 173 -5.20 21.76 -13.45
N PRO A 174 -6.35 21.90 -14.13
CA PRO A 174 -7.62 22.15 -13.46
C PRO A 174 -7.94 20.99 -12.52
N LEU A 175 -8.42 21.31 -11.33
CA LEU A 175 -9.05 20.34 -10.44
C LEU A 175 -10.09 19.54 -11.25
N PRO A 176 -10.23 18.21 -11.05
CA PRO A 176 -11.46 17.56 -11.46
C PRO A 176 -12.59 18.32 -10.77
N LEU A 177 -13.36 19.08 -11.55
CA LEU A 177 -14.55 19.78 -11.10
C LEU A 177 -15.59 18.72 -10.73
N HIS A 178 -15.54 18.23 -9.49
CA HIS A 178 -16.70 17.75 -8.76
C HIS A 178 -16.38 17.69 -7.26
N GLY A 179 -17.16 18.45 -6.49
CA GLY A 179 -17.11 18.52 -5.03
C GLY A 179 -16.68 19.91 -4.56
N GLU A 180 -17.66 20.78 -4.38
CA GLU A 180 -17.54 22.13 -3.85
C GLU A 180 -16.67 22.18 -2.58
N GLU A 181 -15.83 23.21 -2.49
CA GLU A 181 -15.28 23.70 -1.24
C GLU A 181 -16.44 24.18 -0.36
N THR A 182 -17.04 23.26 0.39
CA THR A 182 -17.85 23.57 1.56
C THR A 182 -17.09 23.12 2.81
N PRO A 183 -17.20 23.83 3.95
CA PRO A 183 -16.51 23.45 5.18
C PRO A 183 -17.06 22.16 5.82
N GLU A 184 -18.00 21.48 5.18
CA GLU A 184 -18.68 20.30 5.69
C GLU A 184 -18.45 19.10 4.76
N SER A 185 -17.72 18.11 5.27
CA SER A 185 -17.67 16.73 4.75
C SER A 185 -17.08 16.50 3.35
N ASN A 186 -15.74 16.47 3.25
CA ASN A 186 -15.05 15.66 2.22
C ASN A 186 -14.84 14.23 2.74
N ILE A 187 -15.95 13.59 3.12
CA ILE A 187 -16.02 12.18 3.53
C ILE A 187 -16.37 11.39 2.27
N VAL A 188 -15.42 10.61 1.75
CA VAL A 188 -15.74 9.65 0.70
C VAL A 188 -16.07 8.32 1.38
N PRO A 189 -17.34 7.88 1.41
CA PRO A 189 -17.69 6.61 2.02
C PRO A 189 -17.04 5.46 1.26
N TYR A 190 -16.45 4.52 2.00
CA TYR A 190 -15.92 3.27 1.45
C TYR A 190 -17.09 2.43 0.87
N VAL A 191 -17.04 2.15 -0.44
CA VAL A 191 -18.00 1.26 -1.12
C VAL A 191 -17.40 -0.16 -1.16
N PRO A 192 -18.09 -1.17 -0.62
CA PRO A 192 -17.60 -2.56 -0.52
C PRO A 192 -17.54 -3.29 -1.86
#